data_AF-A0A7V9BAU8-F1
#
_entry.id   AF-A0A7V9BAU8-F1
#
_cell.length_a   1.000
_cell.length_b   1.000
_cell.length_c   1.000
_cell.angle_alpha   90.00
_cell.angle_beta   90.00
_cell.angle_gamma   90.00
#
_symmetry.space_group_name_H-M   'P 1'
#
loop_
_entity.id
_entity.type
_entity.pdbx_description
1 polymer ?
#
loop_
_entity_poly.entity_id
_entity_poly.type
_entity_poly.pdbx_seq_one_letter_code
_entity_poly.pdbx_strand_id
1 'polypeptide(L)' 'SALRAVEVVRAAGATVLGVLAVVDRGAGGREAIEAAGLEVVALVGASELGLA' A
#
# COMPACT_ATOMS: atom_id res chain seq x y z
N SER A 1 7.93 2.15 -5.78
CA SER A 1 6.71 2.22 -4.96
C SER A 1 6.14 0.81 -4.79
N ALA A 2 5.14 0.63 -3.91
CA ALA A 2 4.45 -0.66 -3.75
C ALA A 2 3.84 -1.16 -5.08
N LEU A 3 3.19 -0.29 -5.84
CA LEU A 3 2.63 -0.64 -7.17
C LEU A 3 3.68 -1.17 -8.15
N ARG A 4 4.88 -0.57 -8.19
CA ARG A 4 5.96 -1.08 -9.05
C ARG A 4 6.42 -2.48 -8.61
N ALA A 5 6.45 -2.75 -7.31
CA ALA A 5 6.78 -4.07 -6.80
C ALA A 5 5.70 -5.10 -7.14
N VAL A 6 4.42 -4.72 -7.01
CA VAL A 6 3.26 -5.53 -7.43
C VAL A 6 3.40 -5.95 -8.89
N GLU A 7 3.69 -5.00 -9.78
CA GLU A 7 3.87 -5.28 -11.22
C GLU A 7 4.95 -6.33 -11.47
N VAL A 8 6.13 -6.15 -10.85
CA VAL A 8 7.27 -7.06 -11.02
C VAL A 8 6.94 -8.46 -10.49
N VAL A 9 6.32 -8.55 -9.31
CA VAL A 9 5.99 -9.82 -8.68
C VAL A 9 4.89 -10.56 -9.45
N ARG A 10 3.86 -9.85 -9.93
CA ARG A 10 2.82 -10.44 -10.81
C ARG A 10 3.40 -10.90 -12.14
N ALA A 11 4.32 -10.15 -12.74
CA ALA A 11 5.01 -10.53 -13.98
C ALA A 11 5.87 -11.81 -13.80
N ALA A 12 6.35 -12.07 -12.59
CA ALA A 12 7.03 -13.31 -12.22
C ALA A 12 6.07 -14.48 -11.91
N GLY A 13 4.76 -14.29 -12.08
CA GLY A 13 3.75 -15.33 -11.86
C GLY A 13 3.26 -15.49 -10.43
N ALA A 14 3.62 -14.56 -9.53
CA ALA A 14 3.16 -14.60 -8.15
C ALA A 14 1.84 -13.85 -7.94
N THR A 15 1.05 -14.34 -6.99
CA THR A 15 -0.20 -13.70 -6.56
C THR A 15 0.10 -12.70 -5.45
N VAL A 16 -0.31 -11.45 -5.64
CA VAL A 16 -0.24 -10.42 -4.60
C VAL A 16 -1.59 -10.30 -3.92
N LEU A 17 -1.62 -10.57 -2.61
CA LEU A 17 -2.84 -10.54 -1.81
C LEU A 17 -3.21 -9.12 -1.35
N GLY A 18 -2.22 -8.26 -1.16
CA GLY A 18 -2.41 -6.90 -0.66
C GLY A 18 -1.08 -6.25 -0.29
N VAL A 19 -1.15 -5.06 0.30
CA VAL A 19 0.01 -4.30 0.78
C VAL A 19 -0.14 -4.05 2.28
N LEU A 20 0.86 -4.48 3.05
CA LEU A 20 1.03 -4.09 4.44
C LEU A 20 2.04 -2.94 4.53
N ALA A 21 1.58 -1.77 4.93
CA ALA A 21 2.42 -0.61 5.19
C ALA A 21 2.71 -0.47 6.69
N VAL A 22 3.87 0.08 7.03
CA VAL A 22 4.15 0.47 8.41
C VAL A 22 3.35 1.72 8.77
N VAL A 23 3.45 2.78 7.97
CA VAL A 23 2.76 4.05 8.21
C VAL A 23 1.94 4.45 6.99
N ASP A 24 0.67 4.77 7.22
CA ASP A 24 -0.15 5.50 6.25
C ASP A 24 -0.02 7.01 6.49
N ARG A 25 0.52 7.71 5.51
CA ARG A 25 0.79 9.16 5.61
C ARG A 25 -0.35 10.04 5.12
N GLY A 26 -1.48 9.49 4.68
CA GLY A 26 -2.61 10.27 4.14
C GLY A 26 -2.25 11.04 2.85
N ALA A 27 -1.23 10.58 2.12
CA ALA A 27 -0.68 11.28 0.95
C ALA A 27 -1.18 10.70 -0.39
N GLY A 28 -2.31 10.01 -0.42
CA GLY A 28 -2.89 9.41 -1.64
C GLY A 28 -2.35 8.03 -2.02
N GLY A 29 -1.37 7.51 -1.27
CA GLY A 29 -0.70 6.25 -1.59
C GLY A 29 -1.58 5.02 -1.40
N ARG A 30 -2.42 5.02 -0.35
CA ARG A 30 -3.40 3.96 -0.09
C ARG A 30 -4.40 3.87 -1.23
N GLU A 31 -4.98 5.01 -1.58
CA GLU A 31 -6.03 5.17 -2.58
C GLU A 31 -5.54 4.70 -3.94
N ALA A 32 -4.29 5.03 -4.30
CA ALA A 32 -3.68 4.55 -5.54
C ALA A 32 -3.50 3.03 -5.59
N ILE A 33 -3.21 2.38 -4.44
CA ILE A 33 -3.06 0.92 -4.36
C ILE A 33 -4.43 0.24 -4.38
N GLU A 34 -5.40 0.77 -3.62
CA GLU A 34 -6.78 0.26 -3.58
C GLU A 34 -7.46 0.39 -4.95
N ALA A 35 -7.21 1.47 -5.68
CA ALA A 35 -7.66 1.64 -7.08
C ALA A 35 -7.09 0.58 -8.04
N ALA A 36 -5.96 -0.05 -7.69
CA ALA A 36 -5.39 -1.18 -8.43
C ALA A 36 -5.96 -2.55 -7.99
N GLY A 37 -7.02 -2.56 -7.16
CA GLY A 37 -7.72 -3.75 -6.69
C GLY A 37 -6.97 -4.52 -5.61
N LEU A 38 -6.11 -3.85 -4.84
CA LEU A 38 -5.33 -4.44 -3.76
C LEU A 38 -5.76 -3.88 -2.41
N GLU A 39 -5.98 -4.76 -1.44
CA GLU A 39 -6.21 -4.35 -0.06
C GLU A 39 -4.94 -3.70 0.53
N VAL A 40 -5.12 -2.64 1.32
CA VAL A 40 -4.04 -1.99 2.06
C VAL A 40 -4.34 -2.06 3.56
N VAL A 41 -3.42 -2.63 4.32
CA VAL A 41 -3.40 -2.55 5.78
C VAL A 41 -2.23 -1.68 6.19
N ALA A 42 -2.44 -0.76 7.13
CA ALA A 42 -1.37 0.03 7.72
C ALA A 42 -1.32 -0.25 9.22
N LEU A 43 -0.11 -0.35 9.78
CA LEU A 43 0.03 -0.54 11.22
C LEU A 43 -0.32 0.71 12.02
N VAL A 44 -0.07 1.89 11.45
CA VAL A 44 -0.38 3.18 12.08
C VAL A 44 -0.64 4.26 11.04
N GLY A 45 -1.57 5.17 11.29
CA GLY A 45 -1.77 6.39 10.52
C GLY A 45 -0.91 7.56 11.00
N ALA A 46 -0.61 8.53 10.14
CA ALA A 46 0.15 9.73 10.51
C ALA A 46 -0.51 10.52 11.66
N SER A 47 -1.83 10.58 11.69
CA SER A 47 -2.59 11.23 12.77
C SER A 47 -2.36 10.56 14.12
N GLU A 48 -2.21 9.23 14.16
CA GLU A 48 -1.91 8.47 15.39
C GLU A 48 -0.48 8.72 15.88
N LEU A 49 0.42 9.16 15.00
CA LEU A 49 1.76 9.60 15.34
C LEU A 49 1.85 11.10 15.72
N GLY A 50 0.72 11.81 15.72
CA GLY A 50 0.68 13.26 15.97
C GLY A 50 1.22 14.10 14.80
N LEU A 51 1.22 13.55 13.58
CA LEU A 51 1.68 14.21 12.37
C LEU A 51 0.45 14.61 11.53
N ALA A 52 0.31 15.91 11.26
CA ALA A 52 -0.70 16.51 10.39
C ALA A 52 -0.03 17.28 9.25
#